data_AF-A0AA35WP87-F1
#
_entry.id   AF-A0AA35WP87-F1
#
_cell.length_a   1.000
_cell.length_b   1.000
_cell.length_c   1.000
_cell.angle_alpha   90.00
_cell.angle_beta   90.00
_cell.angle_gamma   90.00
#
_symmetry.space_group_name_H-M   'P 1'
#
loop_
_entity.id
_entity.type
_entity.pdbx_description
1 polymer ?
#
loop_
_entity_poly.entity_id
_entity_poly.type
_entity_poly.pdbx_seq_one_letter_code
_entity_poly.pdbx_strand_id
1 'polypeptide(L)'
;MHGLTLAAYLITPVQRVPRYILLLKDIIQRTPDDHPDYHNLLTAKAAMGELADYIDAQIRESQTKKTFDSLKNKVVGLAVSCDHS
;
A
#
# COMPACT_ATOMS: atom_id res chain seq x y z
N MET A 1 16.62 -17.87 -16.06
CA MET A 1 15.84 -18.33 -14.89
C MET A 1 15.53 -17.12 -14.03
N HIS A 2 14.27 -16.84 -13.68
CA HIS A 2 13.89 -16.31 -12.36
C HIS A 2 12.37 -16.51 -12.21
N GLY A 3 12.01 -17.59 -11.54
CA GLY A 3 10.64 -17.86 -11.09
C GLY A 3 10.35 -17.00 -9.86
N LEU A 4 9.75 -15.84 -10.06
CA LEU A 4 9.09 -15.12 -8.98
C LEU A 4 7.77 -15.86 -8.69
N THR A 5 7.53 -16.19 -7.42
CA THR A 5 6.26 -16.80 -7.01
C THR A 5 5.10 -15.85 -7.33
N LEU A 6 3.90 -16.37 -7.59
CA LEU A 6 2.71 -15.56 -7.86
C LEU A 6 2.49 -14.46 -6.81
N ALA A 7 2.81 -14.74 -5.55
CA ALA A 7 2.76 -13.78 -4.46
C ALA A 7 3.69 -12.57 -4.69
N ALA A 8 4.89 -12.77 -5.23
CA ALA A 8 5.80 -11.67 -5.55
C ALA A 8 5.23 -10.75 -6.64
N TYR A 9 4.59 -11.32 -7.67
CA TYR A 9 3.86 -10.52 -8.68
C TYR A 9 2.71 -9.73 -8.06
N LEU A 10 1.94 -10.33 -7.14
CA LEU A 10 0.84 -9.65 -6.46
C LEU A 10 1.30 -8.54 -5.51
N ILE A 11 2.55 -8.55 -5.04
CA ILE A 11 3.14 -7.51 -4.17
C ILE A 11 3.78 -6.37 -4.99
N THR A 12 4.16 -6.60 -6.25
CA THR A 12 4.79 -5.57 -7.10
C THR A 12 4.05 -4.22 -7.17
N PRO A 13 2.70 -4.11 -7.21
CA PRO A 13 2.07 -2.79 -7.26
C PRO A 13 2.28 -1.97 -5.97
N VAL A 14 2.31 -2.62 -4.80
CA VAL A 14 2.58 -1.94 -3.52
C VAL A 14 4.01 -1.41 -3.45
N GLN A 15 4.97 -2.16 -3.99
CA GLN A 15 6.39 -1.76 -4.00
C GLN A 15 6.71 -0.71 -5.08
N ARG A 16 5.86 -0.59 -6.11
CA ARG A 16 6.11 0.26 -7.27
C ARG A 16 5.97 1.74 -6.96
N VAL A 17 5.02 2.11 -6.10
CA VAL A 17 4.78 3.51 -5.71
C VAL A 17 5.94 4.10 -4.89
N PRO A 18 6.41 3.45 -3.80
CA PRO A 18 7.60 3.93 -3.07
C PRO A 18 8.84 4.06 -3.96
N ARG A 19 9.03 3.14 -4.92
CA ARG A 19 10.16 3.20 -5.85
C ARG A 19 10.12 4.42 -6.77
N TYR A 20 8.94 4.81 -7.26
CA TYR A 20 8.81 6.01 -8.09
C TYR A 20 9.03 7.30 -7.30
N ILE A 21 8.62 7.34 -6.04
CA ILE A 21 8.90 8.50 -5.16
C ILE A 21 10.41 8.68 -4.97
N LEU A 22 11.15 7.58 -4.72
CA LEU A 22 12.61 7.63 -4.59
C LEU A 22 13.29 8.09 -5.89
N LEU A 23 12.88 7.55 -7.04
CA LEU A 23 13.42 7.96 -8.33
C LEU A 23 13.14 9.43 -8.63
N LEU A 24 11.92 9.92 -8.39
CA LEU A 24 11.57 11.32 -8.57
C LEU A 24 12.40 12.22 -7.65
N LYS A 25 12.63 11.83 -6.39
CA LYS A 25 13.50 12.55 -5.46
C LYS A 25 14.93 12.66 -6.01
N ASP A 26 15.48 11.58 -6.53
CA ASP A 26 16.84 11.56 -7.09
C ASP A 26 16.96 12.42 -8.34
N ILE A 27 15.93 12.44 -9.19
CA ILE A 27 15.87 13.30 -10.38
C ILE A 27 15.79 14.77 -9.98
N ILE A 28 14.93 15.13 -9.02
CA ILE A 28 14.79 16.51 -8.52
C ILE A 28 16.12 17.01 -7.95
N GLN A 29 16.84 16.19 -7.17
CA GLN A 29 18.16 16.57 -6.62
C GLN A 29 19.22 16.88 -7.68
N ARG A 30 19.04 16.39 -8.90
CA ARG A 30 19.96 16.60 -10.04
C ARG A 30 19.43 17.59 -11.06
N THR A 31 18.23 18.13 -10.84
CA THR A 31 17.58 19.09 -11.74
C THR A 31 17.69 20.48 -11.13
N PRO A 32 18.34 21.44 -11.79
CA PRO A 32 18.39 22.82 -11.33
C PRO A 32 17.00 23.45 -11.21
N ASP A 33 16.80 24.36 -10.26
CA ASP A 33 15.52 25.01 -10.01
C ASP A 33 15.01 25.85 -11.22
N ASP A 34 15.92 26.31 -12.08
CA ASP A 34 15.63 27.07 -13.32
C ASP A 34 15.27 26.15 -14.51
N HIS A 35 15.36 24.84 -14.35
CA HIS A 35 14.99 23.91 -15.41
C HIS A 35 13.46 23.88 -15.58
N PRO A 36 12.93 23.92 -16.81
CA PRO A 36 11.48 23.95 -17.06
C PRO A 36 10.73 22.75 -16.43
N ASP A 37 11.40 21.60 -16.30
CA ASP A 37 10.80 20.41 -15.68
C ASP A 37 10.85 20.38 -14.16
N TYR A 38 11.58 21.27 -13.49
CA TYR A 38 11.72 21.24 -12.03
C TYR A 38 10.35 21.30 -11.33
N HIS A 39 9.49 22.22 -11.77
CA HIS A 39 8.13 22.36 -11.24
C HIS A 39 7.25 21.13 -11.54
N ASN A 40 7.38 20.56 -12.74
CA ASN A 40 6.66 19.35 -13.14
C ASN A 40 7.07 18.15 -12.27
N LEU A 41 8.36 18.02 -11.97
CA LEU A 41 8.90 16.96 -11.11
C LEU A 41 8.42 17.09 -9.67
N LEU A 42 8.37 18.31 -9.13
CA LEU A 42 7.79 18.57 -7.80
C LEU A 42 6.30 18.17 -7.74
N THR A 43 5.54 18.55 -8.76
CA THR A 43 4.12 18.20 -8.88
C THR A 43 3.93 16.68 -8.98
N ALA A 44 4.73 16.01 -9.80
CA ALA A 44 4.69 14.56 -9.94
C ALA A 44 5.05 13.85 -8.62
N LYS A 45 6.04 14.36 -7.88
CA LYS A 45 6.41 13.83 -6.56
C LYS A 45 5.27 13.99 -5.55
N ALA A 46 4.59 15.14 -5.54
CA ALA A 46 3.45 15.38 -4.65
C ALA A 46 2.30 14.40 -4.94
N ALA A 47 1.91 14.26 -6.22
CA ALA A 47 0.86 13.34 -6.64
C ALA A 47 1.19 11.87 -6.30
N MET A 48 2.46 11.47 -6.42
CA MET A 48 2.90 10.12 -6.01
C MET A 48 2.86 9.94 -4.49
N GLY A 49 3.11 10.99 -3.72
CA GLY A 49 2.93 10.99 -2.26
C GLY A 49 1.48 10.75 -1.87
N GLU A 50 0.54 11.49 -2.47
CA GLU A 50 -0.90 11.30 -2.22
C GLU A 50 -1.37 9.88 -2.58
N LEU A 51 -0.85 9.31 -3.67
CA LEU A 51 -1.13 7.93 -4.05
C LEU A 51 -0.60 6.93 -3.02
N ALA A 52 0.58 7.17 -2.45
CA ALA A 52 1.14 6.31 -1.40
C ALA A 52 0.26 6.34 -0.14
N ASP A 53 -0.14 7.53 0.30
CA ASP A 53 -1.02 7.70 1.47
C ASP A 53 -2.37 7.02 1.26
N TYR A 54 -2.93 7.12 0.05
CA TYR A 54 -4.16 6.41 -0.32
C TYR A 54 -4.02 4.89 -0.22
N ILE A 55 -2.93 4.33 -0.76
CA ILE A 55 -2.66 2.89 -0.71
C ILE A 55 -2.48 2.43 0.75
N ASP A 56 -1.73 3.17 1.56
CA ASP A 56 -1.50 2.86 2.97
C ASP A 56 -2.81 2.87 3.77
N ALA A 57 -3.68 3.84 3.52
CA ALA A 57 -5.01 3.89 4.12
C ALA A 57 -5.87 2.67 3.74
N GLN A 58 -5.86 2.27 2.46
CA GLN A 58 -6.60 1.10 1.99
C GLN A 58 -6.08 -0.22 2.57
N ILE A 59 -4.75 -0.36 2.69
CA ILE A 59 -4.13 -1.53 3.33
C ILE A 59 -4.56 -1.61 4.81
N ARG A 60 -4.51 -0.48 5.53
CA ARG A 60 -4.92 -0.41 6.94
C ARG A 60 -6.39 -0.79 7.12
N GLU A 61 -7.28 -0.24 6.29
CA GLU A 61 -8.71 -0.57 6.33
C GLU A 61 -8.97 -2.06 6.05
N SER A 62 -8.29 -2.63 5.05
CA SER A 62 -8.38 -4.06 4.73
C SER A 62 -7.92 -4.94 5.89
N GLN A 63 -6.84 -4.57 6.58
CA GLN A 63 -6.35 -5.29 7.76
C GLN A 63 -7.33 -5.19 8.95
N THR A 64 -7.92 -4.02 9.18
CA THR A 64 -8.95 -3.83 10.21
C THR A 64 -10.16 -4.72 9.94
N LYS A 65 -10.67 -4.77 8.70
CA LYS A 65 -11.78 -5.64 8.30
C LYS A 65 -11.44 -7.12 8.53
N LYS A 66 -10.28 -7.58 8.05
CA LYS A 66 -9.83 -8.98 8.26
C LYS A 66 -9.72 -9.35 9.74
N THR A 67 -9.23 -8.44 10.57
CA THR A 67 -9.11 -8.65 12.02
C THR A 67 -10.49 -8.77 12.66
N PHE A 68 -11.40 -7.87 12.31
CA PHE A 68 -12.77 -7.89 12.80
C PHE A 68 -13.50 -9.18 12.39
N ASP A 69 -13.38 -9.59 11.13
CA ASP A 69 -13.98 -10.84 10.63
C ASP A 69 -13.43 -12.06 11.38
N SER A 70 -12.11 -12.10 11.63
CA SER A 70 -11.50 -13.17 12.42
C SER A 70 -12.00 -13.20 13.86
N LEU A 71 -12.31 -12.05 14.47
CA LEU A 71 -12.87 -12.00 15.83
C LEU A 71 -14.32 -12.48 15.85
N LYS A 72 -15.15 -12.02 14.90
CA LYS A 72 -16.54 -12.47 14.76
C LYS A 72 -16.64 -13.99 14.64
N ASN A 73 -15.80 -14.58 13.78
CA ASN A 73 -15.80 -16.03 13.57
C ASN A 73 -15.39 -16.83 14.82
N LYS A 74 -14.51 -16.27 15.66
CA LYS A 74 -14.11 -16.90 16.94
C LYS A 74 -15.20 -16.80 18.01
N VAL A 75 -15.99 -15.73 18.03
CA VAL A 75 -17.06 -15.53 19.03
C VAL A 75 -18.31 -16.36 18.69
N VAL A 76 -18.67 -16.50 17.41
CA VAL A 76 -19.82 -17.34 17.00
C VAL A 76 -19.57 -18.83 17.29
N GLY A 77 -18.31 -19.29 17.26
CA GLY A 77 -17.94 -20.65 17.66
C GLY A 77 -18.09 -20.98 19.15
N LEU A 78 -18.32 -19.98 20.02
CA LEU A 78 -18.50 -20.16 21.46
C LEU A 78 -19.99 -20.22 21.89
N ALA A 79 -20.93 -19.89 21.02
CA ALA A 79 -22.36 -19.78 21.38
C ALA A 79 -23.17 -21.09 21.24
N VAL A 80 -22.54 -22.22 20.87
CA VAL A 80 -23.25 -23.49 20.56
C VAL A 80 -23.19 -24.54 21.69
N SER A 81 -22.61 -24.25 22.85
CA SER A 81 -22.46 -25.24 23.94
C SER A 81 -23.42 -25.09 25.13
N CYS A 82 -24.48 -24.31 25.03
CA CYS A 82 -25.50 -24.22 26.08
C CYS A 82 -26.93 -24.34 25.52
N ASP A 83 -27.20 -25.47 24.87
CA ASP A 83 -28.53 -26.06 24.81
C ASP A 83 -28.26 -27.55 24.65
N HIS A 84 -28.49 -28.35 25.69
CA HIS A 84 -28.97 -29.73 25.65
C HIS A 84 -29.00 -30.29 27.09
N SER A 85 -30.24 -30.46 27.58
CA SER A 85 -30.74 -31.26 28.72
C SER A 85 -30.62 -30.67 30.13
#